data_AF-A0A7V9GCZ1-F1
#
_entry.id   AF-A0A7V9GCZ1-F1
#
_cell.length_a   1.000
_cell.length_b   1.000
_cell.length_c   1.000
_cell.angle_alpha   90.00
_cell.angle_beta   90.00
_cell.angle_gamma   90.00
#
_symmetry.space_group_name_H-M   'P 1'
#
loop_
_entity.id
_entity.type
_entity.pdbx_description
1 polymer ?
#
loop_
_entity_poly.entity_id
_entity_poly.type
_entity_poly.pdbx_seq_one_letter_code
_entity_poly.pdbx_strand_id
1 'polypeptide(L)'
;MQNELWRNRNYLLLFSAQIISLLGSGVTTVGLALFAYQLTGGESAAAVIGNALFLRILAFLLFSQPAGVIADRVSRKKILIAADVLRFGLLALFPFITEVWQIYTLIFFINAVT
;
A
#
# COMPACT_ATOMS: atom_id res chain seq x y z
N MET A 1 -16.64 21.05 23.83
CA MET A 1 -15.74 19.87 23.88
C MET A 1 -14.99 19.60 22.56
N GLN A 2 -14.67 20.60 21.73
CA GLN A 2 -14.02 20.36 20.41
C GLN A 2 -12.55 20.84 20.33
N ASN A 3 -12.01 21.48 21.36
CA ASN A 3 -10.66 22.09 21.32
C ASN A 3 -9.52 21.18 21.84
N GLU A 4 -9.81 19.93 22.19
CA GLU A 4 -8.84 19.04 22.86
C GLU A 4 -8.05 18.12 21.91
N LEU A 5 -8.55 17.86 20.70
CA LEU A 5 -7.91 16.93 19.75
C LEU A 5 -6.56 17.45 19.25
N TRP A 6 -6.50 18.74 18.90
CA TRP A 6 -5.28 19.41 18.46
C TRP A 6 -4.26 19.61 19.59
N ARG A 7 -4.64 19.39 20.84
CA ARG A 7 -3.75 19.46 22.01
C ARG A 7 -3.26 18.07 22.45
N ASN A 8 -3.89 17.01 21.95
CA ASN A 8 -3.49 15.64 22.22
C ASN A 8 -2.33 15.22 21.31
N ARG A 9 -1.13 15.20 21.87
CA ARG A 9 0.12 14.83 21.17
C ARG A 9 0.04 13.48 20.46
N ASN A 10 -0.65 12.49 21.04
CA ASN A 10 -0.80 11.17 20.41
C ASN A 10 -1.68 11.22 19.17
N TYR A 11 -2.75 12.04 19.19
CA TYR A 11 -3.61 12.24 18.03
C TYR A 11 -2.85 12.94 16.90
N LEU A 12 -2.13 14.03 17.20
CA LEU A 12 -1.34 14.75 16.19
C LEU A 12 -0.24 13.87 15.56
N LEU A 13 0.42 13.02 16.36
CA LEU A 13 1.42 12.08 15.85
C LEU A 13 0.80 11.04 14.92
N LEU A 14 -0.35 10.47 15.27
CA LEU A 14 -1.04 9.53 14.39
C LEU A 14 -1.58 10.22 13.13
N PHE A 15 -2.12 11.42 13.26
CA PHE A 15 -2.67 12.18 12.14
C PHE A 15 -1.57 12.58 11.13
N SER A 16 -0.44 13.09 11.62
CA SER A 16 0.70 13.42 10.75
C SER A 16 1.29 12.17 10.09
N ALA A 17 1.45 11.07 10.82
CA ALA A 17 1.86 9.78 10.25
C ALA A 17 0.90 9.31 9.15
N GLN A 18 -0.42 9.46 9.37
CA GLN A 18 -1.42 9.09 8.39
C GLN A 18 -1.35 9.96 7.12
N ILE A 19 -1.14 11.27 7.25
CA ILE A 19 -0.95 12.16 6.10
C ILE A 19 0.27 11.72 5.27
N ILE A 20 1.40 11.45 5.93
CA ILE A 20 2.62 11.00 5.27
C ILE A 20 2.39 9.65 4.57
N SER A 21 1.71 8.71 5.23
CA SER A 21 1.37 7.41 4.65
C SER A 21 0.45 7.52 3.43
N LEU A 22 -0.53 8.43 3.46
CA LEU A 22 -1.41 8.71 2.32
C LEU A 22 -0.65 9.31 1.13
N LEU A 23 0.27 10.25 1.38
CA LEU A 23 1.12 10.81 0.34
C LEU A 23 2.03 9.75 -0.27
N GLY A 24 2.70 8.94 0.57
CA GLY A 24 3.51 7.82 0.12
C GLY A 24 2.71 6.81 -0.71
N SER A 25 1.46 6.57 -0.34
CA SER A 25 0.54 5.69 -1.09
C SER A 25 0.20 6.24 -2.47
N GLY A 26 -0.07 7.54 -2.58
CA GLY A 26 -0.30 8.21 -3.85
C GLY A 26 0.93 8.11 -4.77
N VAL A 27 2.11 8.44 -4.24
CA VAL A 27 3.38 8.34 -4.99
C VAL A 27 3.65 6.91 -5.45
N THR A 28 3.45 5.92 -4.57
CA THR A 28 3.62 4.50 -4.91
C THR A 28 2.70 4.08 -6.05
N THR A 29 1.45 4.55 -6.05
CA THR A 29 0.46 4.20 -7.09
C THR A 29 0.89 4.74 -8.45
N VAL A 30 1.31 6.00 -8.51
CA VAL A 30 1.80 6.62 -9.75
C VAL A 30 3.11 5.96 -10.20
N GLY A 31 4.03 5.70 -9.28
CA GLY A 31 5.32 5.05 -9.58
C GLY A 31 5.14 3.64 -10.15
N LEU A 32 4.27 2.81 -9.55
CA LEU A 32 3.97 1.47 -10.04
C LEU A 32 3.28 1.51 -11.42
N ALA A 33 2.36 2.44 -11.64
CA ALA A 33 1.70 2.59 -12.93
C ALA A 33 2.68 2.99 -14.04
N LEU A 34 3.59 3.94 -13.77
CA LEU A 34 4.64 4.36 -14.70
C LEU A 34 5.66 3.24 -14.96
N PHE A 35 6.04 2.50 -13.92
CA PHE A 35 6.97 1.38 -14.06
C PHE A 35 6.37 0.24 -14.90
N ALA A 36 5.11 -0.10 -14.66
CA ALA A 36 4.38 -1.07 -15.49
C ALA A 36 4.28 -0.61 -16.95
N TYR A 37 4.08 0.69 -17.19
CA TYR A 37 4.09 1.27 -18.53
C TYR A 37 5.46 1.13 -19.21
N GLN A 38 6.56 1.44 -18.49
CA GLN A 38 7.92 1.31 -19.02
C GLN A 38 8.30 -0.14 -19.32
N LEU A 39 7.97 -1.08 -18.43
CA LEU A 39 8.32 -2.49 -18.60
C LEU A 39 7.59 -3.16 -19.77
N THR A 40 6.42 -2.65 -20.15
CA THR A 40 5.58 -3.24 -21.20
C THR A 40 5.79 -2.62 -22.58
N GLY A 41 6.70 -1.64 -22.69
CA GLY A 41 7.02 -0.98 -23.97
C GLY A 41 5.85 -0.20 -24.59
N GLY A 42 4.77 0.03 -23.84
CA GLY A 42 3.60 0.80 -24.29
C GLY A 42 2.49 0.01 -25.01
N GLU A 43 2.81 -1.08 -25.72
CA GLU A 43 1.80 -1.83 -26.51
C GLU A 43 0.77 -2.59 -25.66
N SER A 44 1.14 -3.01 -24.45
CA SER A 44 0.27 -3.75 -23.52
C SER A 44 -0.03 -3.01 -22.21
N ALA A 45 0.31 -1.72 -22.12
CA ALA A 45 0.25 -0.98 -20.87
C ALA A 45 -1.16 -0.91 -20.26
N ALA A 46 -2.20 -0.75 -21.09
CA ALA A 46 -3.59 -0.72 -20.62
C ALA A 46 -4.04 -2.06 -19.98
N ALA A 47 -3.64 -3.18 -20.58
CA ALA A 47 -3.96 -4.51 -20.07
C ALA A 47 -3.21 -4.81 -18.76
N VAL A 48 -1.94 -4.42 -18.66
CA VAL A 48 -1.12 -4.62 -17.45
C VAL A 48 -1.63 -3.75 -16.30
N ILE A 49 -1.96 -2.48 -16.55
CA ILE A 49 -2.56 -1.59 -15.55
C ILE A 49 -3.93 -2.12 -15.13
N GLY A 50 -4.75 -2.61 -16.08
CA GLY A 50 -6.03 -3.26 -15.78
C GLY A 50 -5.89 -4.49 -14.88
N ASN A 51 -4.92 -5.37 -15.19
CA ASN A 51 -4.61 -6.53 -14.37
C ASN A 51 -4.08 -6.14 -12.99
N ALA A 52 -3.24 -5.10 -12.90
CA ALA A 52 -2.75 -4.57 -11.63
C ALA A 52 -3.89 -4.04 -10.75
N LEU A 53 -4.85 -3.32 -11.34
CA LEU A 53 -6.05 -2.84 -10.64
C LEU A 53 -6.93 -4.00 -10.17
N PHE A 54 -7.11 -5.02 -11.01
CA PHE A 54 -7.82 -6.23 -10.64
C PHE A 54 -7.15 -6.94 -9.45
N LEU A 55 -5.83 -7.14 -9.51
CA LEU A 55 -5.06 -7.73 -8.41
C LEU A 55 -5.16 -6.93 -7.12
N ARG A 56 -5.16 -5.59 -7.21
CA ARG A 56 -5.38 -4.71 -6.06
C ARG A 56 -6.74 -4.93 -5.42
N ILE A 57 -7.81 -4.99 -6.22
CA ILE A 57 -9.18 -5.24 -5.70
C ILE A 57 -9.25 -6.62 -5.07
N LEU A 58 -8.64 -7.62 -5.71
CA LEU A 58 -8.61 -8.99 -5.22
C LEU A 58 -7.88 -9.08 -3.88
N ALA A 59 -6.72 -8.45 -3.73
CA ALA A 59 -5.99 -8.36 -2.48
C ALA A 59 -6.87 -7.73 -1.38
N PHE A 60 -7.51 -6.59 -1.67
CA PHE A 60 -8.39 -5.95 -0.71
C PHE A 60 -9.54 -6.86 -0.25
N LEU A 61 -10.22 -7.54 -1.18
CA LEU A 61 -11.31 -8.46 -0.83
C LEU A 61 -10.83 -9.63 0.04
N LEU A 62 -9.69 -10.22 -0.28
CA LEU A 62 -9.16 -11.38 0.43
C LEU A 62 -8.67 -11.02 1.84
N PHE A 63 -8.02 -9.87 1.99
CA PHE A 63 -7.34 -9.50 3.22
C PHE A 63 -8.14 -8.55 4.13
N SER A 64 -9.16 -7.84 3.62
CA SER A 64 -9.98 -6.93 4.43
C SER A 64 -10.72 -7.63 5.57
N GLN A 65 -11.31 -8.80 5.32
CA GLN A 65 -12.05 -9.55 6.34
C GLN A 65 -11.14 -10.03 7.49
N PRO A 66 -10.05 -10.79 7.24
CA PRO A 66 -9.15 -11.20 8.31
C PRO A 66 -8.45 -10.02 8.99
N ALA A 67 -8.13 -8.95 8.26
CA ALA A 67 -7.55 -7.74 8.85
C ALA A 67 -8.49 -7.09 9.88
N GLY A 68 -9.81 -7.10 9.65
CA GLY A 68 -10.80 -6.63 10.61
C GLY A 68 -10.77 -7.43 11.92
N VAL A 69 -10.74 -8.77 11.82
CA VAL A 69 -10.67 -9.66 12.99
C VAL A 69 -9.38 -9.44 13.79
N ILE A 70 -8.25 -9.21 13.10
CA ILE A 70 -6.97 -8.91 13.75
C ILE A 70 -7.00 -7.51 14.40
N ALA A 71 -7.64 -6.54 13.76
CA ALA A 71 -7.78 -5.17 14.27
C ALA A 71 -8.62 -5.08 15.56
N ASP A 72 -9.54 -6.01 15.78
CA ASP A 72 -10.31 -6.10 17.03
C ASP A 72 -9.46 -6.62 18.20
N ARG A 73 -8.38 -7.38 17.92
CA ARG A 73 -7.54 -8.01 18.94
C ARG A 73 -6.21 -7.29 19.18
N VAL A 74 -5.73 -6.49 18.23
CA VAL A 74 -4.41 -5.85 18.27
C VAL A 74 -4.56 -4.33 18.19
N SER A 75 -3.73 -3.60 18.95
CA SER A 75 -3.74 -2.13 18.92
C SER A 75 -3.49 -1.60 17.50
N ARG A 76 -4.37 -0.73 17.00
CA ARG A 76 -4.29 -0.10 15.66
C ARG A 76 -2.91 0.47 15.32
N LYS A 77 -2.23 1.08 16.30
CA LYS A 77 -0.88 1.62 16.13
C LYS A 77 0.13 0.56 15.70
N LYS A 78 0.09 -0.64 16.29
CA LYS A 78 1.02 -1.73 15.94
C LYS A 78 0.74 -2.28 14.55
N ILE A 79 -0.54 -2.36 14.16
CA ILE A 79 -0.95 -2.80 12.82
C ILE A 79 -0.41 -1.84 11.76
N LEU A 80 -0.62 -0.53 11.95
CA LEU A 80 -0.12 0.49 11.02
C LEU A 80 1.41 0.45 10.88
N ILE A 81 2.14 0.36 12.00
CA ILE A 81 3.60 0.27 11.96
C ILE A 81 4.06 -1.01 11.24
N ALA A 82 3.45 -2.16 11.53
CA ALA A 82 3.81 -3.42 10.88
C ALA A 82 3.53 -3.39 9.37
N ALA A 83 2.40 -2.80 8.97
CA ALA A 83 2.03 -2.60 7.58
C ALA A 83 3.04 -1.71 6.85
N ASP A 84 3.40 -0.56 7.42
CA ASP A 84 4.38 0.35 6.83
C ASP A 84 5.78 -0.29 6.72
N VAL A 85 6.20 -1.07 7.72
CA VAL A 85 7.49 -1.79 7.68
C VAL A 85 7.50 -2.88 6.62
N LEU A 86 6.44 -3.70 6.54
CA LEU A 86 6.31 -4.72 5.50
C LEU A 86 6.29 -4.09 4.11
N ARG A 87 5.56 -2.98 3.95
CA ARG A 87 5.50 -2.23 2.68
C ARG A 87 6.86 -1.70 2.28
N PHE A 88 7.62 -1.13 3.21
CA PHE A 88 8.97 -0.67 2.94
C PHE A 88 9.87 -1.83 2.50
N GLY A 89 9.78 -2.98 3.18
CA GLY A 89 10.51 -4.20 2.79
C GLY A 89 10.17 -4.68 1.38
N LEU A 90 8.88 -4.68 1.02
CA LEU A 90 8.44 -5.03 -0.34
C LEU A 90 8.97 -4.04 -1.38
N LEU A 91 8.88 -2.74 -1.12
CA LEU A 91 9.41 -1.71 -2.02
C LEU A 91 10.94 -1.78 -2.15
N ALA A 92 11.67 -2.23 -1.13
CA ALA A 92 13.11 -2.44 -1.21
C ALA A 92 13.50 -3.58 -2.18
N LEU A 93 12.56 -4.47 -2.53
CA LEU A 93 12.77 -5.52 -3.56
C LEU A 93 12.60 -4.98 -4.99
N PHE A 94 12.05 -3.77 -5.15
CA PHE A 94 11.82 -3.14 -6.45
C PHE A 94 13.03 -3.11 -7.40
N PRO A 95 14.26 -2.75 -6.96
CA PRO A 95 15.44 -2.75 -7.86
C PRO A 95 15.87 -4.16 -8.32
N PHE A 96 15.38 -5.23 -7.70
CA PHE A 96 15.68 -6.62 -8.07
C PHE A 96 14.64 -7.21 -9.03
N ILE A 97 13.64 -6.43 -9.45
CA ILE A 97 12.61 -6.87 -10.39
C ILE A 97 13.19 -6.83 -11.81
N THR A 98 13.27 -8.01 -12.42
CA THR A 98 13.73 -8.20 -13.80
C THR A 98 12.61 -8.65 -14.73
N GLU A 99 11.54 -9.22 -14.19
CA GLU A 99 10.47 -9.86 -14.96
C GLU A 99 9.07 -9.28 -14.67
N VAL A 100 8.18 -9.33 -15.67
CA VAL A 100 6.82 -8.78 -15.58
C VAL A 100 5.98 -9.45 -14.47
N TRP A 101 6.14 -10.77 -14.27
CA TRP A 101 5.37 -11.49 -13.26
C TRP A 101 5.73 -11.06 -11.82
N GLN A 102 6.99 -10.68 -11.59
CA GLN A 102 7.44 -10.17 -10.29
C GLN A 102 6.78 -8.83 -9.96
N ILE A 103 6.48 -8.00 -10.97
CA ILE A 103 5.69 -6.78 -10.79
C ILE A 103 4.28 -7.11 -10.30
N TYR A 104 3.60 -8.08 -10.93
CA TYR A 104 2.26 -8.46 -10.50
C TYR A 104 2.24 -8.98 -9.07
N THR A 105 3.22 -9.82 -8.71
CA THR A 105 3.39 -10.31 -7.34
C THR A 105 3.66 -9.16 -6.37
N LEU A 106 4.54 -8.23 -6.73
CA LEU A 106 4.87 -7.08 -5.88
C LEU A 106 3.65 -6.18 -5.68
N ILE A 107 2.93 -5.84 -6.75
CA ILE A 107 1.70 -5.03 -6.68
C ILE A 107 0.68 -5.71 -5.77
N PHE A 108 0.48 -7.02 -5.93
CA PHE A 108 -0.46 -7.77 -5.10
C PHE A 108 -0.09 -7.69 -3.62
N PHE A 109 1.16 -7.97 -3.25
CA PHE A 109 1.58 -7.94 -1.85
C PHE A 109 1.60 -6.53 -1.25
N ILE A 110 2.02 -5.50 -2.00
CA ILE A 110 1.97 -4.11 -1.53
C ILE A 110 0.51 -3.72 -1.22
N ASN A 111 -0.44 -4.08 -2.09
CA ASN A 111 -1.85 -3.76 -1.87
C ASN A 111 -2.51 -4.66 -0.80
N ALA A 112 -1.97 -5.85 -0.53
CA ALA A 112 -2.46 -6.70 0.56
C ALA A 112 -2.08 -6.14 1.95
N VAL A 113 -0.99 -5.37 2.02
CA VAL A 113 -0.46 -4.81 3.27
C VAL A 113 -0.96 -3.38 3.54
N THR A 114 -1.48 -2.69 2.52
CA THR A 114 -2.00 -1.31 2.60
C THR A 114 -3.48 -1.28 2.94
#